data_AF-A0A7W0P552-F1
#
_entry.id   AF-A0A7W0P552-F1
#
_cell.length_a   1.000
_cell.length_b   1.000
_cell.length_c   1.000
_cell.angle_alpha   90.00
_cell.angle_beta   90.00
_cell.angle_gamma   90.00
#
_symmetry.space_group_name_H-M   'P 1'
#
loop_
_entity.id
_entity.type
_entity.pdbx_description
1 polymer ?
#
loop_
_entity_poly.entity_id
_entity_poly.type
_entity_poly.pdbx_seq_one_letter_code
_entity_poly.pdbx_strand_id
1 'polypeptide(L)'
;MSRTLTVLSAQVAPVAWDPPATLDRFEDHVRVARRAFPDVDLMIFPELYLTAVDGFTSGGTGDWERRVAEEIPGPLTDRVGKIAARAKRWIVAGSINERRGRKIHNTAIAFSPDGEIAAVYRKL
;
A
#
# COMPACT_ATOMS: atom_id res chain seq x y z
N MET A 1 -29.18 1.82 8.84
CA MET A 1 -28.55 1.57 10.16
C MET A 1 -27.25 2.34 10.20
N SER A 2 -26.98 3.10 11.26
CA SER A 2 -25.67 3.70 11.49
C SER A 2 -24.74 2.65 12.08
N ARG A 3 -23.47 2.63 11.65
CA ARG A 3 -22.41 1.85 12.29
C ARG A 3 -21.20 2.75 12.54
N THR A 4 -20.48 2.49 13.62
CA THR A 4 -19.16 3.09 13.83
C THR A 4 -18.18 2.51 12.81
N LEU A 5 -17.29 3.37 12.29
CA LEU A 5 -16.15 2.97 11.47
C LEU A 5 -14.88 3.40 12.20
N THR A 6 -14.09 2.44 12.64
CA THR A 6 -12.80 2.70 13.28
C THR A 6 -11.70 2.74 12.23
N VAL A 7 -11.01 3.87 12.12
CA VAL A 7 -9.96 4.11 11.11
C VAL A 7 -8.61 4.23 11.79
N LEU A 8 -7.61 3.53 11.25
CA LEU A 8 -6.21 3.66 11.63
C LEU A 8 -5.43 4.28 10.48
N SER A 9 -4.75 5.39 10.75
CA SER A 9 -3.80 6.02 9.83
C SER A 9 -2.37 5.65 10.25
N ALA A 10 -1.62 5.01 9.36
CA ALA A 10 -0.27 4.55 9.63
C ALA A 10 0.75 5.64 9.27
N GLN A 11 1.47 6.15 10.28
CA GLN A 11 2.66 6.96 10.07
C GLN A 11 3.89 6.05 10.12
N VAL A 12 4.34 5.60 8.96
CA VAL A 12 5.43 4.62 8.80
C VAL A 12 6.37 5.05 7.69
N ALA A 13 7.64 4.65 7.79
CA ALA A 13 8.65 4.87 6.76
C ALA A 13 8.94 3.55 6.02
N PRO A 14 9.16 3.59 4.69
CA PRO A 14 9.53 2.40 3.94
C PRO A 14 10.91 1.87 4.38
N VAL A 15 11.26 0.67 3.92
CA VAL A 15 12.67 0.31 3.83
C VAL A 15 13.21 1.04 2.61
N ALA A 16 14.03 2.06 2.83
CA ALA A 16 14.48 2.97 1.78
C ALA A 16 15.02 2.22 0.55
N TRP A 17 14.42 2.49 -0.61
CA TRP A 17 14.84 1.93 -1.90
C TRP A 17 14.82 0.39 -1.97
N ASP A 18 14.01 -0.27 -1.15
CA ASP A 18 13.81 -1.72 -1.14
C ASP A 18 12.31 -2.07 -1.09
N PRO A 19 11.64 -2.20 -2.26
CA PRO A 19 10.22 -2.54 -2.31
C PRO A 19 9.88 -3.91 -1.69
N PRO A 20 10.64 -5.00 -1.93
CA PRO A 20 10.40 -6.28 -1.25
C PRO A 20 10.44 -6.16 0.27
N ALA A 21 11.48 -5.56 0.84
CA ALA A 21 11.59 -5.41 2.29
C ALA A 21 10.52 -4.46 2.86
N THR A 22 10.10 -3.45 2.09
CA THR A 22 8.99 -2.58 2.47
C THR A 22 7.65 -3.31 2.49
N LEU A 23 7.42 -4.22 1.54
CA LEU A 23 6.22 -5.04 1.50
C LEU A 23 6.18 -6.08 2.63
N ASP A 24 7.33 -6.63 3.03
CA ASP A 24 7.44 -7.46 4.23
C ASP A 24 7.10 -6.65 5.49
N ARG A 25 7.67 -5.44 5.62
CA ARG A 25 7.39 -4.53 6.73
C ARG A 25 5.92 -4.07 6.75
N PHE A 26 5.32 -3.85 5.59
CA PHE A 26 3.89 -3.55 5.45
C PHE A 26 3.01 -4.65 6.06
N GLU A 27 3.30 -5.91 5.72
CA GLU A 27 2.59 -7.06 6.26
C GLU A 27 2.70 -7.13 7.78
N ASP A 28 3.90 -6.87 8.31
CA ASP A 28 4.13 -6.76 9.75
C ASP A 28 3.36 -5.61 10.40
N HIS A 29 3.30 -4.43 9.77
CA HIS A 29 2.50 -3.31 10.26
C HIS A 29 1.02 -3.67 10.32
N VAL A 30 0.46 -4.30 9.29
CA VAL A 30 -0.94 -4.78 9.29
C VAL A 30 -1.17 -5.78 10.42
N ARG A 31 -0.25 -6.75 10.60
CA ARG A 31 -0.33 -7.76 11.66
C ARG A 31 -0.29 -7.14 13.06
N VAL A 32 0.62 -6.20 13.30
CA VAL A 32 0.75 -5.50 14.59
C VAL A 32 -0.48 -4.63 14.85
N ALA A 33 -0.92 -3.86 13.86
CA ALA A 33 -2.11 -3.01 13.95
C ALA A 33 -3.36 -3.84 14.28
N ARG A 34 -3.54 -4.99 13.61
CA ARG A 34 -4.66 -5.90 13.88
C ARG A 34 -4.67 -6.43 15.32
N ARG A 35 -3.50 -6.69 15.89
CA ARG A 35 -3.36 -7.17 17.28
C ARG A 35 -3.56 -6.07 18.31
N ALA A 36 -3.00 -4.89 18.07
CA ALA A 36 -3.07 -3.75 18.99
C ALA A 36 -4.44 -3.07 18.97
N PHE A 37 -5.13 -3.08 17.83
CA PHE A 37 -6.43 -2.44 17.62
C PHE A 37 -7.42 -3.43 16.99
N PRO A 38 -7.99 -4.38 17.76
CA PRO A 38 -8.89 -5.41 17.24
C PRO A 38 -10.14 -4.84 16.53
N ASP A 39 -10.59 -3.66 16.94
CA ASP A 39 -11.81 -3.03 16.42
C ASP A 39 -11.56 -2.10 15.22
N VAL A 40 -10.31 -1.99 14.73
CA VAL A 40 -10.04 -1.25 13.49
C VAL A 40 -10.80 -1.88 12.33
N ASP A 41 -11.44 -1.09 11.49
CA ASP A 41 -12.16 -1.55 10.29
C ASP A 41 -11.35 -1.28 9.01
N LEU A 42 -10.69 -0.12 8.97
CA LEU A 42 -9.94 0.40 7.83
C LEU A 42 -8.54 0.87 8.27
N MET A 43 -7.52 0.39 7.59
CA MET A 43 -6.13 0.84 7.75
C MET A 43 -5.71 1.65 6.51
N ILE A 44 -5.04 2.78 6.72
CA ILE A 44 -4.60 3.69 5.66
C ILE A 44 -3.09 3.87 5.75
N PHE A 45 -2.38 3.72 4.62
CA PHE A 45 -0.93 3.81 4.51
C PHE A 45 -0.48 5.01 3.64
N PRO A 46 0.79 5.45 3.76
CA PRO A 46 1.30 6.63 3.06
C PRO A 46 1.46 6.50 1.54
N GLU A 47 1.47 7.63 0.85
CA GLU A 47 1.81 7.77 -0.57
C GLU A 47 3.17 7.13 -0.90
N LEU A 48 3.24 6.41 -2.03
CA LEU A 48 4.45 5.75 -2.59
C LEU A 48 5.20 4.79 -1.65
N TYR A 49 4.62 4.46 -0.50
CA TYR A 49 5.21 3.64 0.54
C TYR A 49 5.66 2.28 -0.01
N LEU A 50 4.77 1.55 -0.69
CA LEU A 50 5.07 0.19 -1.19
C LEU A 50 6.09 0.16 -2.34
N THR A 51 6.35 1.29 -2.98
CA THR A 51 7.42 1.46 -3.97
C THR A 51 8.73 1.97 -3.38
N ALA A 52 8.82 1.99 -2.05
CA ALA A 52 10.01 2.29 -1.26
C ALA A 52 10.67 3.63 -1.58
N VAL A 53 9.89 4.62 -2.00
CA VAL A 53 10.38 5.97 -2.23
C VAL A 53 10.62 6.63 -0.87
N ASP A 54 11.87 7.03 -0.60
CA ASP A 54 12.25 7.73 0.61
C ASP A 54 12.93 9.06 0.27
N GLY A 55 12.20 10.16 0.42
CA GLY A 55 12.70 11.51 0.14
C GLY A 55 13.74 12.02 1.13
N PHE A 56 14.01 11.30 2.22
CA PHE A 56 14.92 11.72 3.28
C PHE A 56 16.26 10.97 3.27
N THR A 57 16.41 9.96 2.41
CA THR A 57 17.65 9.20 2.27
C THR A 57 18.23 9.32 0.87
N SER A 58 19.56 9.26 0.80
CA SER A 58 20.26 9.11 -0.48
C SER A 58 20.10 7.66 -0.97
N GLY A 59 20.00 7.47 -2.29
CA GLY A 59 19.88 6.13 -2.88
C GLY A 59 18.97 6.05 -4.10
N GLY A 60 18.07 7.01 -4.26
CA GLY A 60 17.21 7.11 -5.43
C GLY A 60 18.00 7.38 -6.71
N THR A 61 17.85 6.50 -7.71
CA THR A 61 18.33 6.78 -9.06
C THR A 61 17.29 7.61 -9.83
N GLY A 62 17.71 8.41 -10.81
CA GLY A 62 16.79 9.23 -11.62
C GLY A 62 15.77 8.44 -12.45
N ASP A 63 15.90 7.11 -12.50
CA ASP A 63 14.97 6.18 -13.13
C ASP A 63 14.24 5.26 -12.14
N TRP A 64 14.34 5.51 -10.83
CA TRP A 64 13.76 4.66 -9.77
C TRP A 64 12.29 4.34 -10.00
N GLU A 65 11.47 5.38 -10.22
CA GLU A 65 10.03 5.23 -10.48
C GLU A 65 9.77 4.27 -11.65
N ARG A 66 10.59 4.33 -12.71
CA ARG A 66 10.50 3.41 -13.86
C ARG A 66 10.91 1.99 -13.52
N ARG A 67 11.80 1.77 -12.56
CA ARG A 67 12.23 0.41 -12.17
C ARG A 67 11.19 -0.30 -11.32
N VAL A 68 10.57 0.44 -10.40
CA VAL A 68 9.60 -0.11 -9.44
C VAL A 68 8.16 -0.05 -9.91
N ALA A 69 7.88 0.59 -11.05
CA ALA A 69 6.50 0.69 -11.54
C ALA A 69 5.96 -0.65 -12.02
N GLU A 70 4.80 -1.03 -11.48
CA GLU A 70 4.05 -2.25 -11.80
C GLU A 70 2.67 -1.92 -12.38
N GLU A 71 2.11 -2.82 -13.19
CA GLU A 71 0.73 -2.69 -13.65
C GLU A 71 -0.25 -2.99 -12.50
N ILE A 72 -1.47 -2.45 -12.60
CA ILE A 72 -2.56 -2.75 -11.67
C ILE A 72 -3.70 -3.42 -12.45
N PRO A 73 -4.13 -4.64 -12.09
CA PRO A 73 -3.55 -5.52 -11.07
C PRO A 73 -2.18 -6.09 -11.48
N GLY A 74 -1.38 -6.49 -10.49
CA GLY A 74 -0.06 -7.08 -10.66
C GLY A 74 0.47 -7.75 -9.37
N PRO A 75 1.70 -8.30 -9.39
CA PRO A 75 2.27 -9.05 -8.26
C PRO A 75 2.22 -8.32 -6.91
N LEU A 76 2.53 -7.02 -6.90
CA LEU A 76 2.41 -6.20 -5.70
C LEU A 76 0.97 -6.15 -5.17
N THR A 77 -0.01 -5.84 -6.03
CA THR A 77 -1.41 -5.75 -5.60
C THR A 77 -1.99 -7.10 -5.20
N ASP A 78 -1.56 -8.19 -5.84
CA ASP A 78 -1.96 -9.55 -5.45
C ASP A 78 -1.49 -9.90 -4.04
N ARG A 79 -0.26 -9.52 -3.69
CA ARG A 79 0.27 -9.73 -2.34
C ARG A 79 -0.45 -8.86 -1.31
N VAL A 80 -0.75 -7.61 -1.62
CA VAL A 80 -1.52 -6.72 -0.74
C VAL A 80 -2.95 -7.22 -0.54
N GLY A 81 -3.62 -7.69 -1.60
CA GLY A 81 -4.94 -8.31 -1.51
C GLY A 81 -4.94 -9.52 -0.56
N LYS A 82 -3.95 -10.40 -0.68
CA LYS A 82 -3.77 -11.53 0.25
C LYS A 82 -3.57 -11.08 1.71
N ILE A 83 -2.85 -9.98 1.93
CA ILE A 83 -2.65 -9.40 3.28
C ILE A 83 -3.98 -8.87 3.83
N ALA A 84 -4.76 -8.14 3.03
CA ALA A 84 -6.08 -7.65 3.41
C ALA A 84 -7.05 -8.79 3.77
N ALA A 85 -7.07 -9.84 2.95
CA ALA A 85 -7.86 -11.05 3.17
C ALA A 85 -7.48 -11.77 4.48
N ARG A 86 -6.18 -11.95 4.74
CA ARG A 86 -5.68 -12.55 6.00
C ARG A 86 -6.05 -11.72 7.22
N ALA A 87 -5.95 -10.39 7.12
CA ALA A 87 -6.31 -9.48 8.20
C ALA A 87 -7.84 -9.38 8.41
N LYS A 88 -8.63 -9.70 7.37
CA LYS A 88 -10.06 -9.44 7.25
C LYS A 88 -10.40 -7.97 7.50
N ARG A 89 -9.66 -7.08 6.84
CA ARG A 89 -9.78 -5.62 7.01
C ARG A 89 -9.72 -4.88 5.70
N TRP A 90 -10.38 -3.73 5.65
CA TRP A 90 -10.19 -2.79 4.56
C TRP A 90 -8.79 -2.18 4.67
N ILE A 91 -8.12 -2.04 3.54
CA ILE A 91 -6.78 -1.45 3.48
C ILE A 91 -6.71 -0.46 2.32
N VAL A 92 -6.46 0.80 2.62
CA VAL A 92 -5.93 1.76 1.64
C VAL A 92 -4.41 1.65 1.72
N ALA A 93 -3.81 1.00 0.73
CA ALA A 93 -2.40 0.62 0.74
C ALA A 93 -1.45 1.78 0.38
N GLY A 94 -1.91 3.02 0.59
CA GLY A 94 -1.26 4.20 0.07
C GLY A 94 -1.35 4.25 -1.44
N SER A 95 -0.27 4.70 -2.07
CA SER A 95 -0.14 4.68 -3.53
C SER A 95 1.15 4.00 -3.98
N ILE A 96 1.17 3.64 -5.27
CA ILE A 96 2.32 3.05 -5.94
C ILE A 96 2.60 3.80 -7.24
N ASN A 97 3.82 3.62 -7.75
CA ASN A 97 4.12 3.90 -9.15
C ASN A 97 3.43 2.86 -10.03
N GLU A 98 2.32 3.24 -10.68
CA GLU A 98 1.60 2.39 -11.62
C GLU A 98 2.19 2.54 -13.02
N ARG A 99 2.52 1.43 -13.67
CA ARG A 99 2.83 1.37 -15.09
C ARG A 99 1.53 1.26 -15.88
N ARG A 100 1.32 2.20 -16.82
CA ARG A 100 0.23 2.13 -17.80
C ARG A 100 0.75 2.48 -19.19
N GLY A 101 1.08 1.45 -19.96
CA GLY A 101 1.77 1.62 -21.24
C GLY A 101 3.12 2.32 -21.05
N ARG A 102 3.30 3.48 -21.67
CA ARG A 102 4.55 4.27 -21.59
C ARG A 102 4.57 5.29 -20.44
N LYS A 103 3.47 5.42 -19.69
CA LYS A 103 3.32 6.40 -18.61
C LYS A 103 3.43 5.73 -17.25
N ILE A 104 3.90 6.51 -16.28
CA ILE A 104 3.88 6.17 -14.86
C ILE A 104 2.93 7.12 -14.16
N HIS A 105 2.08 6.57 -13.32
CA HIS A 105 1.12 7.30 -12.52
C HIS A 105 1.38 7.05 -11.04
N ASN A 106 1.09 8.04 -10.20
CA ASN A 106 0.98 7.83 -8.77
C ASN A 106 -0.47 7.41 -8.48
N THR A 107 -0.65 6.16 -8.05
CA THR A 107 -1.97 5.52 -8.01
C THR A 107 -2.26 4.94 -6.64
N ALA A 108 -3.28 5.47 -5.96
CA ALA A 108 -3.80 4.97 -4.71
C ALA A 108 -4.74 3.78 -4.93
N ILE A 109 -4.69 2.80 -4.02
CA ILE A 109 -5.45 1.54 -4.15
C ILE A 109 -6.11 1.19 -2.82
N ALA A 110 -7.40 0.84 -2.88
CA ALA A 110 -8.14 0.30 -1.74
C ALA A 110 -8.48 -1.17 -1.96
N PHE A 111 -8.29 -1.98 -0.93
CA PHE A 111 -8.57 -3.41 -0.90
C PHE A 111 -9.69 -3.72 0.09
N SER A 112 -10.57 -4.64 -0.29
CA SER A 112 -11.64 -5.16 0.56
C SER A 112 -11.11 -6.19 1.58
N PRO A 113 -11.90 -6.52 2.61
CA PRO A 113 -11.59 -7.60 3.55
C PRO A 113 -11.51 -9.00 2.91
N ASP A 114 -11.99 -9.16 1.68
CA ASP A 114 -11.89 -10.41 0.91
C ASP A 114 -10.62 -10.44 0.05
N GLY A 115 -9.87 -9.34 0.00
CA GLY A 115 -8.63 -9.20 -0.76
C GLY A 115 -8.81 -8.62 -2.16
N GLU A 116 -10.02 -8.20 -2.53
CA GLU A 116 -10.33 -7.64 -3.83
C GLU A 116 -9.97 -6.16 -3.93
N ILE A 117 -9.54 -5.70 -5.11
CA ILE A 117 -9.36 -4.27 -5.37
C ILE A 117 -10.73 -3.60 -5.43
N ALA A 118 -11.04 -2.78 -4.44
CA ALA A 118 -12.30 -2.07 -4.31
C ALA A 118 -12.28 -0.69 -4.98
N ALA A 119 -11.11 -0.05 -5.06
CA ALA A 119 -10.95 1.23 -5.75
C ALA A 119 -9.51 1.45 -6.23
N VAL A 120 -9.38 2.19 -7.34
CA VAL A 120 -8.12 2.65 -7.92
C VAL A 120 -8.27 4.13 -8.26
N TYR A 121 -7.37 4.96 -7.75
CA TYR A 121 -7.39 6.41 -7.98
C TYR A 121 -6.01 6.90 -8.42
N ARG A 122 -5.95 7.54 -9.59
CA ARG A 122 -4.71 8.13 -10.13
C ARG A 122 -4.68 9.62 -9.80
N LYS A 123 -3.57 10.10 -9.26
CA LYS A 123 -3.34 11.52 -8.97
C LYS A 123 -3.47 12.35 -10.27
N LEU A 124 -4.19 13.49 -10.18
CA LEU A 124 -4.44 14.43 -11.29
C LEU A 124 -3.26 15.37 -11.54
#